data_AF-A0A1M6MUX9-F1
#
_entry.id   AF-A0A1M6MUX9-F1
#
_cell.length_a   1.000
_cell.length_b   1.000
_cell.length_c   1.000
_cell.angle_alpha   90.00
_cell.angle_beta   90.00
_cell.angle_gamma   90.00
#
_symmetry.space_group_name_H-M   'P 1'
#
loop_
_entity.id
_entity.type
_entity.pdbx_description
1 polymer ?
#
loop_
_entity_poly.entity_id
_entity_poly.type
_entity_poly.pdbx_seq_one_letter_code
_entity_poly.pdbx_strand_id
1 'polypeptide(L)'
;MSKEEKMFALIEEFEDSSLNGRDFCKEKGLLPSTFYYWKKKKAQEEASVSGGFVAIHPKSEITGSIELIYPNGVRLRLDTSQLPLISKLLKLY
;
A
#
# COMPACT_ATOMS: atom_id res chain seq x y z
N MET A 1 4.91 3.85 -33.40
CA MET A 1 5.60 2.63 -32.96
C MET A 1 7.08 2.91 -32.75
N SER A 2 7.35 3.78 -31.77
CA SER A 2 8.66 3.95 -31.15
C SER A 2 9.11 2.64 -30.51
N LYS A 3 10.43 2.49 -30.32
CA LYS A 3 11.02 1.34 -29.63
C LYS A 3 10.48 1.19 -28.20
N GLU A 4 10.14 2.32 -27.56
CA GLU A 4 9.60 2.37 -26.20
C GLU A 4 8.19 1.78 -26.14
N GLU A 5 7.29 2.24 -27.02
CA GLU A 5 5.91 1.75 -27.10
C GLU A 5 5.85 0.23 -27.29
N LYS A 6 6.72 -0.31 -28.15
CA LYS A 6 6.82 -1.77 -28.37
C LYS A 6 7.24 -2.52 -27.11
N MET A 7 8.13 -1.93 -26.32
CA MET A 7 8.67 -2.59 -25.14
C MET A 7 7.73 -2.50 -23.95
N PHE A 8 6.98 -1.39 -23.82
CA PHE A 8 5.92 -1.28 -22.82
C PHE A 8 4.76 -2.24 -23.11
N ALA A 9 4.36 -2.39 -24.38
CA ALA A 9 3.38 -3.40 -24.76
C ALA A 9 3.84 -4.82 -24.40
N LEU A 10 5.12 -5.15 -24.57
CA LEU A 10 5.68 -6.44 -24.14
C LEU A 10 5.69 -6.61 -22.61
N ILE A 11 5.83 -5.53 -21.84
CA ILE A 11 5.77 -5.59 -20.38
C ILE A 11 4.33 -5.76 -19.90
N GLU A 12 3.36 -5.13 -20.54
CA GLU A 12 1.93 -5.36 -20.26
C GLU A 12 1.53 -6.80 -20.59
N GLU A 13 1.96 -7.32 -21.75
CA GLU A 13 1.75 -8.72 -22.11
C GLU A 13 2.41 -9.68 -21.11
N PHE A 14 3.57 -9.30 -20.53
CA PHE A 14 4.19 -10.06 -19.44
C PHE A 14 3.37 -10.01 -18.15
N GLU A 15 2.79 -8.87 -17.79
CA GLU A 15 1.96 -8.71 -16.59
C GLU A 15 0.67 -9.53 -16.66
N ASP A 16 0.09 -9.66 -17.85
CA ASP A 16 -1.03 -10.57 -18.12
C ASP A 16 -0.61 -12.04 -18.19
N SER A 17 0.65 -12.30 -18.55
CA SER A 17 1.18 -13.65 -18.59
C SER A 17 1.47 -14.19 -17.17
N SER A 18 1.10 -15.44 -16.92
CA SER A 18 1.48 -16.18 -15.69
C SER A 18 2.89 -16.80 -15.78
N LEU A 19 3.70 -16.34 -16.74
CA LEU A 19 5.03 -16.87 -17.02
C LEU A 19 6.10 -16.19 -16.15
N ASN A 20 7.19 -16.90 -15.88
CA ASN A 20 8.35 -16.31 -15.24
C ASN A 20 9.12 -15.43 -16.25
N GLY A 21 9.74 -14.34 -15.79
CA GLY A 21 10.41 -13.36 -16.65
C GLY A 21 11.50 -13.97 -17.55
N ARG A 22 12.17 -15.04 -17.10
CA ARG A 22 13.14 -15.79 -17.92
C ARG A 22 12.49 -16.53 -19.09
N ASP A 23 11.33 -17.14 -18.88
CA ASP A 23 10.66 -17.95 -19.90
C ASP A 23 9.95 -17.04 -20.91
N PHE A 24 9.35 -15.94 -20.43
CA PHE A 24 8.82 -14.89 -21.30
C PHE A 24 9.90 -14.28 -22.21
N CYS A 25 11.08 -13.97 -21.66
CA CYS A 25 12.20 -13.47 -22.45
C CYS A 25 12.66 -14.47 -23.51
N LYS A 26 12.66 -15.78 -23.21
CA LYS A 26 13.02 -16.82 -24.18
C LYS A 26 11.99 -16.93 -25.30
N GLU A 27 10.70 -16.92 -24.97
CA GLU A 27 9.61 -17.06 -25.94
C GLU A 27 9.56 -15.86 -26.91
N LYS A 28 9.78 -14.66 -26.39
CA LYS A 28 9.75 -13.41 -27.18
C LYS A 28 11.10 -13.05 -27.82
N GLY A 29 12.14 -13.86 -27.61
CA GLY A 29 13.49 -13.61 -28.14
C GLY A 29 14.16 -12.35 -27.57
N LEU A 30 13.83 -11.98 -26.33
CA LEU A 30 14.34 -10.79 -25.65
C LEU A 30 15.54 -11.13 -24.76
N LEU A 31 16.51 -10.23 -24.71
CA LEU A 31 17.56 -10.32 -23.70
C LEU A 31 16.96 -9.98 -22.32
N PRO A 32 17.17 -10.82 -21.29
CA PRO A 32 16.67 -10.55 -19.94
C PRO A 32 17.11 -9.18 -19.41
N SER A 33 18.36 -8.80 -19.64
CA SER A 33 18.92 -7.51 -19.22
C SER A 33 18.13 -6.33 -19.78
N THR A 34 17.75 -6.40 -21.05
CA THR A 34 16.95 -5.39 -21.72
C THR A 34 15.54 -5.35 -21.13
N PHE A 35 14.91 -6.52 -20.97
CA PHE A 35 13.57 -6.61 -20.38
C PHE A 35 13.50 -5.99 -18.97
N TYR A 36 14.42 -6.36 -18.07
CA TYR A 36 14.44 -5.81 -16.71
C TYR A 36 14.75 -4.30 -16.69
N TYR A 37 15.59 -3.82 -17.61
CA TYR A 37 15.83 -2.39 -17.77
C TYR A 37 14.53 -1.64 -18.10
N TRP A 38 13.78 -2.10 -19.09
CA TRP A 38 12.54 -1.44 -19.50
C TRP A 38 11.42 -1.60 -18.49
N LYS A 39 11.34 -2.74 -17.79
CA LYS A 39 10.40 -2.93 -16.67
C LYS A 39 10.65 -1.91 -15.56
N LYS A 40 11.92 -1.70 -15.20
CA LYS A 40 12.30 -0.66 -14.22
C LYS A 40 11.97 0.74 -14.75
N LYS A 41 12.20 1.02 -16.03
CA LYS A 41 11.87 2.30 -16.65
C LYS A 41 10.36 2.58 -16.62
N LYS A 42 9.51 1.61 -16.98
CA LYS A 42 8.04 1.72 -16.90
C LYS A 42 7.60 2.02 -15.46
N ALA A 43 8.10 1.27 -14.49
CA ALA A 43 7.81 1.50 -13.08
C ALA A 43 8.27 2.88 -12.59
N GLN A 44 9.37 3.43 -13.11
CA GLN A 44 9.82 4.78 -12.79
C GLN A 44 8.97 5.86 -13.44
N GLU A 45 8.49 5.67 -14.66
CA GLU A 45 7.56 6.59 -15.31
C GLU A 45 6.23 6.62 -14.56
N GLU A 46 5.67 5.46 -14.21
CA GLU A 46 4.47 5.35 -13.36
C GLU A 46 4.69 5.97 -11.97
N ALA A 47 5.84 5.68 -11.35
CA ALA A 47 6.20 6.26 -10.07
C ALA A 47 6.48 7.76 -10.16
N SER A 48 6.87 8.30 -11.31
CA SER A 48 7.07 9.75 -11.50
C SER A 48 5.74 10.50 -11.59
N VAL A 49 4.67 9.84 -12.07
CA VAL A 49 3.30 10.37 -11.96
C VAL A 49 2.83 10.38 -10.49
N SER A 50 3.29 9.42 -9.69
CA SER A 50 3.09 9.37 -8.23
C SER A 50 4.27 9.95 -7.43
N GLY A 51 5.19 10.69 -8.06
CA GLY A 51 6.51 11.06 -7.54
C GLY A 51 6.48 12.19 -6.50
N GLY A 52 5.37 12.32 -5.77
CA GLY A 52 5.21 13.23 -4.65
C GLY A 52 5.45 12.51 -3.32
N PHE A 53 5.60 13.31 -2.26
CA PHE A 53 5.60 12.84 -0.88
C PHE A 53 4.51 11.77 -0.65
N VAL A 54 4.93 10.54 -0.35
CA VAL A 54 4.02 9.52 0.15
C VAL A 54 3.78 9.83 1.63
N ALA A 55 2.64 10.45 1.94
CA ALA A 55 2.25 10.73 3.31
C ALA A 55 2.03 9.42 4.05
N ILE A 56 2.98 9.03 4.90
CA ILE A 56 2.82 7.91 5.81
C ILE A 56 1.93 8.40 6.95
N HIS A 57 0.64 8.09 6.87
CA HIS A 57 -0.23 8.27 8.02
C HIS A 57 0.15 7.23 9.07
N PRO A 58 0.43 7.62 10.33
CA PRO A 58 0.55 6.64 11.39
C PRO A 58 -0.75 5.83 11.40
N LYS A 59 -0.63 4.50 11.38
CA LYS A 59 -1.78 3.59 11.45
C LYS A 59 -2.50 3.88 12.76
N SER A 60 -3.50 4.75 12.72
CA SER A 60 -4.29 5.16 13.89
C SER A 60 -5.30 4.07 14.27
N GLU A 61 -4.90 2.81 14.16
CA GLU A 61 -5.52 1.73 14.89
C GLU A 61 -4.83 1.71 16.25
N ILE A 62 -5.15 2.69 17.12
CA ILE A 62 -4.97 2.46 18.55
C ILE A 62 -5.96 1.33 18.83
N THR A 63 -5.55 0.07 18.69
CA THR A 63 -6.34 -1.11 19.07
C THR A 63 -5.98 -1.42 20.51
N GLY A 64 -6.38 -0.51 21.39
CA GLY A 64 -6.09 -0.58 22.82
C GLY A 64 -7.37 -0.56 23.62
N SER A 65 -7.47 -1.42 24.63
CA SER A 65 -8.53 -1.29 25.64
C SER A 65 -8.11 -0.21 26.65
N ILE A 66 -8.93 0.83 26.79
CA ILE A 66 -8.81 1.88 27.80
C ILE A 66 -9.57 1.46 29.06
N GLU A 67 -9.04 1.78 30.24
CA GLU A 67 -9.72 1.61 31.52
C GLU A 67 -10.01 2.98 32.14
N LEU A 68 -11.26 3.21 32.56
CA LEU A 68 -11.72 4.40 33.25
C LEU A 68 -12.10 4.01 34.69
N ILE A 69 -11.49 4.68 35.68
CA ILE A 69 -11.69 4.38 37.10
C ILE A 69 -12.31 5.61 37.78
N TYR A 70 -13.50 5.45 38.34
CA TYR A 70 -14.22 6.50 39.06
C TYR A 70 -13.89 6.50 40.57
N PRO A 71 -14.03 7.65 41.26
CA PRO A 71 -13.78 7.76 42.70
C PRO A 71 -14.67 6.86 43.57
N ASN A 72 -15.87 6.53 43.08
CA ASN A 72 -16.80 5.60 43.73
C ASN A 72 -16.41 4.13 43.54
N GLY A 73 -15.28 3.84 42.90
CA GLY A 73 -14.77 2.49 42.67
C GLY A 73 -15.28 1.82 41.39
N VAL A 74 -16.15 2.47 40.61
CA VAL A 74 -16.62 1.93 39.32
C VAL A 74 -15.46 1.94 38.32
N ARG A 75 -15.26 0.81 37.62
CA ARG A 75 -14.24 0.65 36.59
C ARG A 75 -14.89 0.25 35.28
N LEU A 76 -14.61 0.98 34.21
CA LEU A 76 -15.11 0.70 32.87
C LEU A 76 -13.94 0.37 31.95
N ARG A 77 -14.03 -0.76 31.25
CA ARG A 77 -13.07 -1.14 30.21
C ARG A 77 -13.72 -0.99 28.85
N LEU A 78 -13.11 -0.18 28.00
CA LEU A 78 -13.70 0.27 26.74
C LEU A 78 -12.65 0.20 25.64
N ASP A 79 -13.08 -0.11 24.44
CA ASP A 79 -12.20 0.01 23.28
C ASP A 79 -12.05 1.49 22.89
N THR A 80 -10.87 1.85 22.42
CA THR A 80 -10.53 3.15 21.82
C THR A 80 -11.47 3.59 20.70
N SER A 81 -12.13 2.66 20.01
CA SER A 81 -13.19 2.97 19.02
C SER A 81 -14.40 3.66 19.65
N GLN A 82 -14.56 3.58 20.97
CA GLN A 82 -15.67 4.15 21.74
C GLN A 82 -15.28 5.46 22.46
N LEU A 83 -14.21 6.14 22.04
CA LEU A 83 -13.81 7.47 22.55
C LEU A 83 -14.95 8.49 22.69
N PRO A 84 -15.92 8.60 21.75
CA PRO A 84 -17.05 9.50 21.92
C PRO A 84 -17.93 9.17 23.14
N LEU A 85 -18.09 7.88 23.47
CA LEU A 85 -18.82 7.43 24.66
C LEU A 85 -18.08 7.80 25.95
N ILE A 86 -16.76 7.60 25.97
CA ILE A 86 -15.88 8.01 27.09
C ILE A 86 -16.06 9.51 27.37
N SER A 87 -16.06 10.34 26.33
CA SER A 87 -16.23 11.79 26.48
C SER A 87 -17.57 12.18 27.10
N LYS A 88 -18.65 11.44 26.81
CA LYS A 88 -19.98 11.68 27.41
C LYS A 88 -20.01 11.27 28.88
N LEU A 89 -19.38 10.14 29.21
CA LEU A 89 -19.30 9.62 30.57
C LEU A 89 -18.50 10.52 31.52
N LEU A 90 -17.53 11.28 30.98
CA LEU A 90 -16.79 12.29 31.74
C LEU A 90 -17.58 13.60 31.94
N LYS A 91 -18.51 13.93 31.04
CA LYS A 91 -19.33 15.16 31.11
C LYS A 91 -20.57 15.03 32.02
N LEU A 92 -20.88 13.82 32.48
CA LEU A 92 -22.01 13.53 33.37
C LEU A 92 -21.65 13.66 34.85
N TYR A 93 -20.40 14.03 35.16
CA TYR A 93 -19.86 14.28 36.49
C TYR A 93 -19.37 15.73 36.56
#